data_AF-A0A1L6JBU2-F1
#
_entry.id   AF-A0A1L6JBU2-F1
#
_cell.length_a   1.000
_cell.length_b   1.000
_cell.length_c   1.000
_cell.angle_alpha   90.00
_cell.angle_beta   90.00
_cell.angle_gamma   90.00
#
_symmetry.space_group_name_H-M   'P 1'
#
loop_
_entity.id
_entity.type
_entity.pdbx_description
1 polymer ?
#
loop_
_entity_poly.entity_id
_entity_poly.type
_entity_poly.pdbx_seq_one_letter_code
_entity_poly.pdbx_strand_id
1 'polypeptide(L)'
;MGIESSIDTALARAVRRSGSQSAFGRLIGRGQATVHDWLKDDRPLPGEYVLLVERETGVPKEDLRPDLYPPSLTNSAARDRLEGVRT
;
A
#
# COMPACT_ATOMS: atom_id res chain seq x y z
N MET A 1 -15.37 -10.75 -7.41
CA MET A 1 -14.66 -9.53 -6.99
C MET A 1 -15.40 -8.94 -5.79
N GLY A 2 -14.70 -8.56 -4.72
CA GLY A 2 -15.31 -8.04 -3.51
C GLY A 2 -15.36 -6.51 -3.47
N ILE A 3 -15.63 -5.95 -2.28
CA ILE A 3 -15.76 -4.50 -2.04
C ILE A 3 -14.51 -3.69 -2.39
N GLU A 4 -13.33 -4.34 -2.48
CA GLU A 4 -12.06 -3.71 -2.90
C GLU A 4 -12.09 -3.12 -4.31
N SER A 5 -13.07 -3.53 -5.13
CA SER A 5 -13.22 -3.03 -6.51
C SER A 5 -13.93 -1.67 -6.56
N SER A 6 -14.70 -1.34 -5.53
CA SER A 6 -15.53 -0.13 -5.46
C SER A 6 -14.95 0.94 -4.54
N ILE A 7 -13.82 0.65 -3.86
CA ILE A 7 -13.19 1.53 -2.87
C ILE A 7 -11.82 1.97 -3.38
N ASP A 8 -11.54 3.27 -3.29
CA ASP A 8 -10.27 3.87 -3.72
C ASP A 8 -9.35 4.16 -2.53
N THR A 9 -8.94 3.10 -1.82
CA THR A 9 -7.95 3.19 -0.73
C THR A 9 -6.67 2.47 -1.10
N ALA A 10 -5.56 2.83 -0.44
CA ALA A 10 -4.27 2.15 -0.63
C ALA A 10 -4.36 0.65 -0.27
N LEU A 11 -5.12 0.31 0.77
CA LEU A 11 -5.40 -1.08 1.13
C LEU A 11 -6.19 -1.80 0.03
N ALA A 12 -7.25 -1.20 -0.50
CA ALA A 12 -8.02 -1.79 -1.60
C ALA A 12 -7.16 -1.99 -2.86
N ARG A 13 -6.25 -1.06 -3.16
CA ARG A 13 -5.25 -1.22 -4.24
C ARG A 13 -4.32 -2.40 -3.98
N ALA A 14 -3.80 -2.55 -2.76
CA ALA A 14 -2.94 -3.67 -2.41
C ALA A 14 -3.66 -5.02 -2.56
N VAL A 15 -4.90 -5.11 -2.08
CA VAL A 15 -5.74 -6.32 -2.24
C VAL A 15 -5.98 -6.64 -3.72
N ARG A 16 -6.30 -5.65 -4.55
CA ARG A 16 -6.49 -5.81 -6.00
C ARG A 16 -5.22 -6.37 -6.66
N ARG A 17 -4.03 -5.88 -6.26
CA ARG A 17 -2.75 -6.36 -6.78
C ARG A 17 -2.42 -7.78 -6.35
N SER A 18 -2.84 -8.20 -5.16
CA SER A 18 -2.77 -9.60 -4.73
C SER A 18 -3.81 -10.51 -5.40
N GLY A 19 -4.76 -9.95 -6.16
CA GLY A 19 -5.76 -10.66 -6.95
C GLY A 19 -7.08 -10.96 -6.23
N SER A 20 -7.05 -11.15 -4.91
CA SER A 20 -8.28 -11.30 -4.09
C SER A 20 -8.01 -11.05 -2.60
N GLN A 21 -9.07 -10.78 -1.83
CA GLN A 21 -8.97 -10.68 -0.37
C GLN A 21 -8.42 -11.96 0.29
N SER A 22 -8.75 -13.15 -0.25
CA SER A 22 -8.19 -14.42 0.24
C SER A 22 -6.71 -14.58 -0.08
N ALA A 23 -6.28 -14.15 -1.26
CA ALA A 23 -4.87 -14.17 -1.65
C ALA A 23 -4.05 -13.18 -0.81
N PHE A 24 -4.57 -11.98 -0.60
CA PHE A 24 -3.97 -10.99 0.31
C PHE A 24 -3.92 -11.50 1.75
N GLY A 25 -4.99 -12.13 2.25
CA GLY A 25 -4.99 -12.75 3.58
C GLY A 25 -3.88 -13.78 3.74
N ARG A 26 -3.71 -14.69 2.78
CA ARG A 26 -2.62 -15.68 2.79
C ARG A 26 -1.23 -15.04 2.80
N LEU A 27 -1.05 -13.95 2.07
CA LEU A 27 0.20 -13.18 2.01
C LEU A 27 0.61 -12.68 3.40
N ILE A 28 -0.35 -12.20 4.21
CA ILE A 28 -0.08 -11.68 5.57
C ILE A 28 -0.38 -12.69 6.69
N GLY A 29 -0.73 -13.94 6.36
CA GLY A 29 -1.09 -14.96 7.35
C GLY A 29 -2.42 -14.70 8.08
N ARG A 30 -3.38 -14.01 7.47
CA ARG A 30 -4.70 -13.70 8.02
C ARG A 30 -5.84 -14.28 7.18
N GLY A 31 -7.02 -14.37 7.79
CA GLY A 31 -8.24 -14.80 7.10
C GLY A 31 -8.81 -13.71 6.20
N GLN A 32 -9.55 -14.12 5.15
CA GLN A 32 -10.23 -13.19 4.24
C GLN A 32 -11.24 -12.28 4.98
N ALA A 33 -11.94 -12.79 5.99
CA ALA A 33 -12.86 -11.99 6.80
C ALA A 33 -12.17 -10.79 7.49
N THR A 34 -10.94 -10.97 7.98
CA THR A 34 -10.16 -9.88 8.58
C THR A 34 -9.85 -8.78 7.55
N VAL A 35 -9.51 -9.17 6.32
CA VAL A 35 -9.25 -8.23 5.21
C VAL A 35 -10.54 -7.50 4.84
N HIS A 36 -11.67 -8.20 4.82
CA HIS A 36 -12.98 -7.60 4.58
C HIS A 36 -13.33 -6.55 5.64
N ASP A 37 -13.15 -6.87 6.93
CA ASP A 37 -13.43 -5.93 8.03
C ASP A 37 -12.56 -4.67 7.91
N TRP A 38 -11.29 -4.81 7.55
CA TRP A 38 -10.42 -3.65 7.33
C TRP A 38 -10.87 -2.78 6.17
N LEU A 39 -11.29 -3.38 5.06
CA LEU A 39 -11.80 -2.65 3.90
C LEU A 39 -13.15 -1.98 4.17
N LYS A 40 -14.03 -2.64 4.93
CA LYS A 40 -15.37 -2.16 5.24
C LYS A 40 -15.35 -1.00 6.24
N ASP A 41 -14.51 -1.09 7.26
CA ASP A 41 -14.43 -0.11 8.34
C ASP A 41 -13.35 0.96 8.08
N ASP A 42 -12.78 1.00 6.87
CA ASP A 42 -11.67 1.87 6.48
C ASP A 42 -10.50 1.84 7.48
N ARG A 43 -10.19 0.64 8.00
CA ARG A 43 -9.14 0.51 9.01
C ARG A 43 -7.76 0.55 8.37
N PRO A 44 -6.80 1.24 8.99
CA PRO A 44 -5.42 1.27 8.51
C PRO A 44 -4.79 -0.12 8.60
N LEU A 45 -3.91 -0.44 7.64
CA LEU A 45 -3.11 -1.65 7.67
C LEU A 45 -2.21 -1.65 8.93
N PRO A 46 -2.17 -2.75 9.72
CA PRO A 46 -1.25 -2.88 10.82
C PRO A 46 0.20 -2.67 10.37
N GLY A 47 0.97 -1.90 11.16
CA GLY A 47 2.32 -1.47 10.79
C GLY A 47 3.28 -2.63 10.48
N GLU A 48 3.09 -3.77 11.15
CA GLU A 48 3.86 -5.00 10.95
C GLU A 48 3.78 -5.57 9.52
N TYR A 49 2.67 -5.32 8.79
CA TYR A 49 2.46 -5.84 7.44
C TYR A 49 2.86 -4.86 6.35
N VAL A 50 3.13 -3.59 6.67
CA VAL A 50 3.33 -2.53 5.66
C VAL A 50 4.49 -2.86 4.72
N LEU A 51 5.65 -3.23 5.25
CA LEU A 51 6.84 -3.55 4.44
C LEU A 51 6.66 -4.83 3.61
N LEU A 52 5.94 -5.81 4.16
CA LEU A 52 5.61 -7.03 3.45
C LEU A 52 4.67 -6.73 2.28
N VAL A 53 3.61 -5.95 2.51
CA VAL A 53 2.64 -5.57 1.49
C VAL A 53 3.30 -4.70 0.42
N GLU A 54 4.17 -3.75 0.78
CA GLU A 54 4.94 -2.94 -0.17
C GLU A 54 5.79 -3.83 -1.09
N ARG A 55 6.52 -4.80 -0.53
CA ARG A 55 7.38 -5.72 -1.29
C ARG A 55 6.58 -6.58 -2.28
N GLU A 56 5.47 -7.13 -1.83
CA GLU A 56 4.70 -8.11 -2.63
C GLU A 56 3.71 -7.47 -3.60
N THR A 57 3.15 -6.31 -3.24
CA THR A 57 2.14 -5.62 -4.07
C THR A 57 2.71 -4.42 -4.82
N GLY A 58 3.86 -3.89 -4.40
CA GLY A 58 4.43 -2.66 -4.96
C GLY A 58 3.62 -1.41 -4.66
N VAL A 59 2.70 -1.46 -3.68
CA VAL A 59 2.02 -0.26 -3.17
C VAL A 59 2.96 0.41 -2.15
N PRO A 60 3.33 1.68 -2.35
CA PRO A 60 4.28 2.35 -1.46
C PRO A 60 3.78 2.40 -0.02
N LYS A 61 4.70 2.21 0.94
CA LYS A 61 4.37 2.30 2.38
C LYS A 61 3.86 3.68 2.78
N GLU A 62 4.27 4.73 2.07
CA GLU A 62 3.80 6.10 2.31
C GLU A 62 2.31 6.26 1.97
N ASP A 63 1.79 5.50 1.00
CA ASP A 63 0.35 5.44 0.69
C ASP A 63 -0.41 4.59 1.71
N LEU A 64 0.18 3.47 2.14
CA LEU A 64 -0.46 2.51 3.05
C LEU A 64 -0.61 3.07 4.47
N ARG A 65 0.43 3.75 4.96
CA ARG A 65 0.51 4.30 6.32
C ARG A 65 1.31 5.60 6.32
N PRO A 66 0.73 6.72 5.84
CA PRO A 66 1.38 8.03 5.89
C PRO A 66 1.71 8.46 7.34
N ASP A 67 0.96 7.99 8.35
CA ASP A 67 1.24 8.28 9.76
C ASP A 67 2.54 7.65 10.28
N LEU A 68 2.97 6.52 9.69
CA LEU A 68 4.20 5.82 10.07
C LEU A 68 5.34 6.12 9.11
N TYR A 69 5.02 6.32 7.84
CA TYR A 69 5.96 6.57 6.76
C TYR A 69 5.56 7.86 6.05
N PRO A 70 5.84 9.03 6.65
CA PRO A 70 5.59 10.29 5.98
C PRO A 70 6.41 10.32 4.68
N PRO A 71 5.87 10.92 3.60
CA PRO A 71 6.59 11.03 2.33
C PRO A 71 7.92 11.74 2.59
N SER A 72 9.01 11.01 2.41
CA SER A 72 10.34 11.59 2.55
C SER A 72 10.49 12.67 1.49
N LEU A 73 10.62 13.92 1.93
CA LEU A 73 10.89 15.10 1.09
C LEU A 73 12.17 14.95 0.23
N THR A 74 12.95 13.87 0.44
CA THR A 74 14.19 13.58 -0.29
C THR A 74 13.98 13.21 -1.78
N ASN A 75 12.78 12.79 -2.19
CA ASN A 75 12.58 12.33 -3.57
C ASN A 75 12.35 13.47 -4.59
N SER A 76 12.22 14.72 -4.13
CA SER A 76 12.08 15.90 -4.99
C SER A 76 13.42 16.62 -5.24
N ALA A 77 14.37 16.56 -4.31
CA ALA A 77 15.64 17.29 -4.43
C ALA A 77 16.69 16.60 -5.33
N ALA A 78 16.57 15.28 -5.57
CA ALA A 78 17.54 14.54 -6.38
C ALA A 78 17.28 14.62 -7.90
N ARG A 79 16.03 14.84 -8.33
CA ARG A 79 15.68 14.97 -9.75
C ARG A 79 16.07 16.33 -10.35
N ASP A 80 16.09 17.38 -9.53
CA ASP A 80 16.38 18.75 -9.99
C ASP A 80 17.88 18.97 -10.30
N ARG A 81 18.78 18.24 -9.63
CA ARG A 81 20.24 18.43 -9.78
C ARG A 81 20.81 17.91 -11.12
N LEU A 82 20.11 17.04 -11.83
CA LEU A 82 20.62 16.38 -13.04
C LEU A 82 20.35 17.15 -14.34
N GLU A 83 19.56 18.23 -14.30
CA GLU A 83 19.25 19.05 -15.49
C GLU A 83 20.19 20.26 -15.67
N GLY A 84 21.31 20.31 -14.95
CA GLY A 84 22.25 21.45 -14.97
C GLY A 84 23.58 21.22 -15.69
N VAL A 85 23.89 20.02 -16.19
CA VAL A 85 25.21 19.71 -16.80
C VAL A 85 25.07 19.35 -18.28
N ARG A 86 24.60 20.31 -19.08
CA ARG A 86 24.71 20.30 -20.54
C ARG A 86 24.81 21.73 -21.08
N THR A 87 26.00 22.32 -21.06
CA THR A 87 26.60 23.22 -22.08
C THR A 87 27.99 23.62 -21.61
#